data_AF-A0A2P5CZK3-F1
#
_entry.id   AF-A0A2P5CZK3-F1
#
_cell.length_a   1.000
_cell.length_b   1.000
_cell.length_c   1.000
_cell.angle_alpha   90.00
_cell.angle_beta   90.00
_cell.angle_gamma   90.00
#
_symmetry.space_group_name_H-M   'P 1'
#
loop_
_entity.id
_entity.type
_entity.pdbx_description
1 polymer ?
#
loop_
_entity_poly.entity_id
_entity_poly.type
_entity_poly.pdbx_seq_one_letter_code
_entity_poly.pdbx_strand_id
1 'polypeptide(L)'
;MESEVEKNISSTKLESGNSGCSHYRRRCKIRTPCCDEIFNCRHCQNEAKNSLETNLSDRHVLPRFEVKKVQQYCVNCGVCMGKYFCGICNFFDDDISKDQFHCNQCGICIIGGKENFFHCDKCGCCYSNLMADGHHCVERAMHQNCPVCFEYLFDSTKAITVLHCGHTIHFEMENHHQFSCPVCSKSICDMSELWKKFDELIASTPMLEIYRNKMVWILCNDCSGKCQVQFHVIAHKCLDCKSYNTRRTQGPPAAAAASFSTNVVEIFTDRTKLYFKQSDHSLIPGAGGRVFIGVVILNGVA
;
A
#
# COMPACT_ATOMS: atom_id res chain seq x y z
N MET A 1 47.46 54.56 -14.86
CA MET A 1 46.96 54.50 -16.24
C MET A 1 47.38 53.14 -16.79
N GLU A 2 46.71 52.05 -16.45
CA GLU A 2 45.31 51.71 -16.85
C GLU A 2 45.16 51.93 -18.36
N SER A 3 44.89 50.93 -19.20
CA SER A 3 43.70 50.07 -19.19
C SER A 3 43.88 48.98 -20.28
N GLU A 4 43.62 47.72 -19.95
CA GLU A 4 42.43 46.93 -20.36
C GLU A 4 42.44 46.41 -21.81
N VAL A 5 42.66 45.09 -21.98
CA VAL A 5 41.75 44.23 -22.77
C VAL A 5 41.76 42.84 -22.13
N GLU A 6 40.74 42.56 -21.32
CA GLU A 6 40.47 41.27 -20.70
C GLU A 6 39.12 40.71 -21.21
N LYS A 7 39.06 39.37 -21.30
CA LYS A 7 37.90 38.48 -21.16
C LYS A 7 36.92 38.30 -22.34
N ASN A 8 36.84 37.03 -22.79
CA ASN A 8 35.57 36.30 -22.85
C ASN A 8 35.81 34.78 -22.90
N ILE A 9 36.16 34.19 -21.75
CA ILE A 9 35.89 32.77 -21.48
C ILE A 9 34.63 32.77 -20.63
N SER A 10 33.49 32.47 -21.25
CA SER A 10 32.23 32.26 -20.53
C SER A 10 32.32 30.93 -19.77
N SER A 11 32.80 31.03 -18.54
CA SER A 11 32.57 30.06 -17.50
C SER A 11 31.07 30.09 -17.17
N THR A 12 30.29 29.21 -17.81
CA THR A 12 28.97 28.87 -17.30
C THR A 12 29.15 28.21 -15.95
N LYS A 13 29.08 29.05 -14.93
CA LYS A 13 28.95 28.76 -13.51
C LYS A 13 27.91 27.64 -13.39
N LEU A 14 28.33 26.45 -12.96
CA LEU A 14 27.39 25.47 -12.41
C LEU A 14 26.69 26.20 -11.27
N GLU A 15 25.44 26.56 -11.48
CA GLU A 15 24.58 27.02 -10.40
C GLU A 15 24.57 25.89 -9.37
N SER A 16 25.09 26.17 -8.17
CA SER A 16 24.88 25.39 -6.96
C SER A 16 23.39 25.46 -6.58
N GLY A 17 22.56 24.88 -7.44
CA GLY A 17 21.13 24.65 -7.24
C GLY A 17 20.93 23.16 -7.06
N ASN A 18 20.19 22.80 -6.02
CA ASN A 18 19.88 21.44 -5.57
C ASN A 18 19.72 20.45 -6.75
N SER A 19 20.75 19.62 -7.01
CA SER A 19 20.77 18.71 -8.16
C SER A 19 19.81 17.53 -7.94
N GLY A 20 18.61 17.58 -8.55
CA GLY A 20 17.63 16.51 -8.55
C GLY A 20 16.19 16.96 -8.30
N CYS A 21 15.44 16.15 -7.56
CA CYS A 21 14.06 16.39 -7.15
C CYS A 21 13.82 15.80 -5.75
N SER A 22 12.59 15.93 -5.23
CA SER A 22 12.18 15.31 -3.97
C SER A 22 12.28 13.78 -3.99
N HIS A 23 12.21 13.14 -5.16
CA HIS A 23 12.30 11.68 -5.28
C HIS A 23 13.76 11.18 -5.27
N TYR A 24 14.62 11.82 -6.07
CA TYR A 24 16.00 11.37 -6.33
C TYR A 24 16.97 12.53 -6.46
N ARG A 25 18.18 12.37 -5.92
CA ARG A 25 19.28 13.31 -6.10
C ARG A 25 20.07 12.88 -7.33
N ARG A 26 20.21 13.75 -8.34
CA ARG A 26 20.93 13.40 -9.58
C ARG A 26 21.27 14.62 -10.41
N ARG A 27 22.19 14.44 -11.35
CA ARG A 27 22.71 15.50 -12.22
C ARG A 27 22.16 15.47 -13.64
N CYS A 28 21.15 14.64 -13.91
CA CYS A 28 20.49 14.52 -15.23
C CYS A 28 18.97 14.67 -15.17
N LYS A 29 18.41 15.20 -16.25
CA LYS A 29 16.98 15.16 -16.57
C LYS A 29 16.73 14.08 -17.62
N ILE A 30 15.51 13.54 -17.64
CA ILE A 30 15.08 12.57 -18.65
C ILE A 30 14.21 13.28 -19.69
N ARG A 31 14.40 12.90 -20.95
CA ARG A 31 13.46 13.21 -22.03
C ARG A 31 12.50 12.04 -22.15
N THR A 32 11.22 12.29 -21.93
CA THR A 32 10.22 11.24 -21.77
C THR A 32 9.66 10.81 -23.12
N PRO A 33 9.77 9.53 -23.54
CA PRO A 33 9.36 9.08 -24.87
C PRO A 33 7.85 9.25 -25.16
N CYS A 34 7.02 9.33 -24.12
CA CYS A 34 5.57 9.44 -24.25
C CYS A 34 5.08 10.83 -24.74
N CYS A 35 5.80 11.90 -24.39
CA CYS A 35 5.37 13.28 -24.70
C CYS A 35 6.52 14.20 -25.13
N ASP A 36 7.74 13.66 -25.23
CA ASP A 36 8.96 14.36 -25.64
C ASP A 36 9.41 15.53 -24.73
N GLU A 37 8.74 15.68 -23.58
CA GLU A 37 9.05 16.68 -22.56
C GLU A 37 10.24 16.26 -21.67
N ILE A 38 10.79 17.24 -20.95
CA ILE A 38 11.97 17.05 -20.09
C ILE A 38 11.56 17.15 -18.62
N PHE A 39 11.78 16.06 -17.88
CA PHE A 39 11.49 16.00 -16.46
C PHE A 39 12.72 15.67 -15.64
N ASN A 40 12.74 16.11 -14.39
CA ASN A 40 13.75 15.68 -13.43
C ASN A 40 13.65 14.19 -13.15
N CYS A 41 12.49 13.53 -13.34
CA CYS A 41 12.27 12.17 -12.87
C CYS A 41 10.99 11.54 -13.41
N ARG A 42 10.91 10.19 -13.42
CA ARG A 42 9.70 9.46 -13.83
C ARG A 42 8.51 9.82 -12.93
N HIS A 43 8.77 9.98 -11.63
CA HIS A 43 7.75 10.37 -10.67
C HIS A 43 7.32 11.83 -10.85
N CYS A 44 8.26 12.74 -11.12
CA CYS A 44 7.89 14.12 -11.49
C CYS A 44 7.02 14.17 -12.74
N GLN A 45 7.30 13.34 -13.76
CA GLN A 45 6.44 13.27 -14.95
C GLN A 45 5.08 12.70 -14.60
N ASN A 46 5.01 11.57 -13.88
CA ASN A 46 3.74 10.95 -13.50
C ASN A 46 2.90 11.89 -12.64
N GLU A 47 3.51 12.64 -11.72
CA GLU A 47 2.82 13.64 -10.89
C GLU A 47 2.26 14.79 -11.74
N ALA A 48 2.97 15.21 -12.80
CA ALA A 48 2.51 16.29 -13.68
C ALA A 48 1.49 15.85 -14.74
N LYS A 49 1.57 14.59 -15.20
CA LYS A 49 0.80 14.07 -16.34
C LYS A 49 -0.27 13.06 -15.98
N ASN A 50 -0.30 12.56 -14.74
CA ASN A 50 -1.30 11.60 -14.28
C ASN A 50 -2.05 12.10 -13.03
N SER A 51 -2.11 13.41 -12.83
CA SER A 51 -2.88 13.99 -11.73
C SER A 51 -4.37 14.09 -12.07
N LEU A 52 -5.21 14.24 -11.04
CA LEU A 52 -6.65 14.46 -11.22
C LEU A 52 -6.98 15.81 -11.88
N GLU A 53 -6.03 16.75 -11.89
CA GLU A 53 -6.17 18.06 -12.51
C GLU A 53 -5.82 18.03 -14.01
N THR A 54 -5.11 17.00 -14.47
CA THR A 54 -4.80 16.82 -15.89
C THR A 54 -6.05 16.40 -16.68
N ASN A 55 -6.24 16.96 -17.88
CA ASN A 55 -7.27 16.51 -18.82
C ASN A 55 -7.19 15.01 -19.07
N LEU A 56 -8.34 14.32 -19.07
CA LEU A 56 -8.40 12.87 -19.21
C LEU A 56 -7.71 12.35 -20.48
N SER A 57 -7.80 13.08 -21.60
CA SER A 57 -7.15 12.73 -22.87
C SER A 57 -5.63 12.75 -22.81
N ASP A 58 -5.06 13.55 -21.92
CA ASP A 58 -3.62 13.79 -21.83
C ASP A 58 -2.99 12.98 -20.70
N ARG A 59 -3.78 12.22 -19.93
CA ARG A 59 -3.30 11.43 -18.80
C ARG A 59 -2.50 10.24 -19.25
N HIS A 60 -1.27 10.14 -18.76
CA HIS A 60 -0.40 9.00 -19.01
C HIS A 60 0.70 8.89 -17.98
N VAL A 61 1.21 7.67 -17.80
CA VAL A 61 2.40 7.36 -17.01
C VAL A 61 3.59 7.07 -17.93
N LEU A 62 4.80 7.40 -17.47
CA LEU A 62 6.00 7.13 -18.24
C LEU A 62 6.29 5.61 -18.34
N PRO A 63 6.38 5.02 -19.55
CA PRO A 63 6.91 3.66 -19.72
C PRO A 63 8.42 3.65 -19.44
N ARG A 64 8.80 3.22 -18.24
CA ARG A 64 10.19 3.32 -17.71
C ARG A 64 11.27 2.69 -18.61
N PHE A 65 10.90 1.63 -19.34
CA PHE A 65 11.82 0.86 -20.18
C PHE A 65 12.02 1.46 -21.57
N GLU A 66 11.21 2.44 -21.96
CA GLU A 66 11.32 3.08 -23.28
C GLU A 66 12.25 4.29 -23.26
N VAL A 67 12.77 4.69 -22.10
CA VAL A 67 13.76 5.75 -21.99
C VAL A 67 15.07 5.28 -22.63
N LYS A 68 15.48 5.94 -23.72
CA LYS A 68 16.67 5.58 -24.52
C LYS A 68 17.88 6.45 -24.18
N LYS A 69 19.07 5.98 -24.60
CA LYS A 69 20.39 6.66 -24.44
C LYS A 69 20.77 6.91 -22.98
N VAL A 70 20.71 5.85 -22.18
CA VAL A 70 20.92 5.91 -20.74
C VAL A 70 22.33 5.45 -20.39
N GLN A 71 23.10 6.31 -19.71
CA GLN A 71 24.47 6.03 -19.30
C GLN A 71 24.82 6.80 -18.02
N GLN A 72 25.70 6.23 -17.19
CA GLN A 72 26.11 6.83 -15.91
C GLN A 72 26.95 8.08 -16.07
N TYR A 73 27.81 8.13 -17.10
CA TYR A 73 28.73 9.23 -17.34
C TYR A 73 28.38 9.93 -18.64
N CYS A 74 28.43 11.26 -18.64
CA CYS A 74 28.25 12.02 -19.88
C CYS A 74 29.39 11.73 -20.86
N VAL A 75 29.06 11.33 -22.09
CA VAL A 75 30.06 11.13 -23.16
C VAL A 75 30.84 12.40 -23.52
N ASN A 76 30.24 13.58 -23.34
CA ASN A 76 30.88 14.85 -23.74
C ASN A 76 31.74 15.48 -22.65
N CYS A 77 31.32 15.39 -21.38
CA CYS A 77 32.01 16.07 -20.27
C CYS A 77 32.45 15.15 -19.12
N GLY A 78 32.20 13.83 -19.21
CA GLY A 78 32.60 12.85 -18.19
C GLY A 78 31.87 12.96 -16.85
N VAL A 79 30.95 13.93 -16.67
CA VAL A 79 30.22 14.12 -15.41
C VAL A 79 29.40 12.86 -15.06
N CYS A 80 29.53 12.41 -13.81
CA CYS A 80 28.73 11.33 -13.24
C CYS A 80 27.30 11.81 -12.93
N MET A 81 26.32 11.17 -13.54
CA MET A 81 24.89 11.54 -13.46
C MET A 81 24.20 11.03 -12.19
N GLY A 82 24.76 9.99 -11.57
CA GLY A 82 24.33 9.44 -10.29
C GLY A 82 25.37 8.45 -9.78
N LYS A 83 25.75 8.55 -8.50
CA LYS A 83 26.67 7.60 -7.86
C LYS A 83 26.16 6.16 -7.95
N TYR A 84 24.88 5.94 -7.66
CA TYR A 84 24.18 4.70 -7.98
C TYR A 84 23.57 4.80 -9.38
N PHE A 85 23.80 3.78 -10.19
CA PHE A 85 23.25 3.65 -11.53
C PHE A 85 22.78 2.23 -11.78
N CYS A 86 21.55 2.08 -12.28
CA CYS A 86 21.04 0.82 -12.81
C CYS A 86 20.62 1.00 -14.27
N GLY A 87 21.38 0.41 -15.20
CA GLY A 87 21.09 0.45 -16.63
C GLY A 87 19.85 -0.35 -17.05
N ILE A 88 19.45 -1.35 -16.27
CA ILE A 88 18.23 -2.14 -16.53
C ILE A 88 16.98 -1.29 -16.23
N CYS A 89 17.00 -0.58 -15.11
CA CYS A 89 15.87 0.25 -14.66
C CYS A 89 15.95 1.71 -15.15
N ASN A 90 17.03 2.09 -15.85
CA ASN A 90 17.35 3.48 -16.19
C ASN A 90 17.31 4.43 -14.97
N PHE A 91 17.82 3.94 -13.83
CA PHE A 91 17.70 4.61 -12.53
C PHE A 91 19.02 5.22 -12.07
N PHE A 92 18.95 6.45 -11.54
CA PHE A 92 20.08 7.24 -11.07
C PHE A 92 19.76 7.85 -9.70
N ASP A 93 20.66 7.70 -8.73
CA ASP A 93 20.59 8.38 -7.44
C ASP A 93 22.00 8.67 -6.92
N ASP A 94 22.28 9.89 -6.48
CA ASP A 94 23.52 10.26 -5.79
C ASP A 94 23.46 9.90 -4.30
N ASP A 95 22.26 9.63 -3.77
CA ASP A 95 22.08 9.23 -2.38
C ASP A 95 22.28 7.72 -2.20
N ILE A 96 23.54 7.31 -2.07
CA ILE A 96 23.94 5.92 -1.84
C ILE A 96 23.61 5.40 -0.44
N SER A 97 23.24 6.27 0.51
CA SER A 97 22.91 5.86 1.88
C SER A 97 21.63 5.03 1.99
N LYS A 98 20.86 4.96 0.89
CA LYS A 98 19.66 4.15 0.76
C LYS A 98 19.97 2.69 0.40
N ASP A 99 21.24 2.34 0.16
CA ASP A 99 21.70 0.99 -0.20
C ASP A 99 20.81 0.34 -1.28
N GLN A 100 20.63 1.05 -2.39
CA GLN A 100 19.79 0.58 -3.48
C GLN A 100 20.46 -0.62 -4.17
N PHE A 101 19.66 -1.60 -4.58
CA PHE A 101 20.14 -2.73 -5.37
C PHE A 101 19.10 -3.18 -6.39
N HIS A 102 19.54 -3.76 -7.51
CA HIS A 102 18.64 -4.34 -8.49
C HIS A 102 18.37 -5.81 -8.17
N CYS A 103 17.09 -6.19 -8.12
CA CYS A 103 16.70 -7.59 -8.07
C CYS A 103 16.34 -8.08 -9.47
N ASN A 104 17.17 -8.98 -10.03
CA ASN A 104 16.98 -9.53 -11.37
C ASN A 104 15.64 -10.28 -11.53
N GLN A 105 15.19 -10.95 -10.47
CA GLN A 105 13.95 -11.72 -10.49
C GLN A 105 12.72 -10.81 -10.51
N CYS A 106 12.75 -9.71 -9.76
CA CYS A 106 11.68 -8.71 -9.78
C CYS A 106 11.77 -7.75 -10.98
N GLY A 107 12.96 -7.57 -11.56
CA GLY A 107 13.23 -6.59 -12.61
C GLY A 107 13.11 -5.13 -12.14
N ILE A 108 13.31 -4.86 -10.84
CA ILE A 108 13.23 -3.51 -10.24
C ILE A 108 14.36 -3.25 -9.26
N CYS A 109 14.66 -1.97 -9.01
CA CYS A 109 15.55 -1.56 -7.93
C CYS A 109 14.78 -1.45 -6.61
N ILE A 110 15.33 -2.07 -5.57
CA ILE A 110 14.86 -2.05 -4.19
C ILE A 110 15.80 -1.18 -3.36
N ILE A 111 15.29 -0.60 -2.28
CA ILE A 111 16.01 0.26 -1.33
C ILE A 111 16.17 -0.50 -0.01
N GLY A 112 17.33 -0.40 0.63
CA GLY A 112 17.57 -0.91 1.99
C GLY A 112 18.57 -2.07 2.09
N GLY A 113 19.45 -2.26 1.11
CA GLY A 113 20.56 -3.22 1.17
C GLY A 113 20.16 -4.61 0.72
N LYS A 114 20.96 -5.23 -0.17
CA LYS A 114 20.66 -6.55 -0.73
C LYS A 114 20.63 -7.64 0.33
N GLU A 115 21.46 -7.49 1.35
CA GLU A 115 21.61 -8.39 2.48
C GLU A 115 20.40 -8.41 3.42
N ASN A 116 19.55 -7.37 3.40
CA ASN A 116 18.38 -7.28 4.27
C ASN A 116 17.10 -7.83 3.64
N PHE A 117 17.18 -8.31 2.39
CA PHE A 117 16.04 -8.77 1.62
C PHE A 117 16.29 -10.15 1.01
N PHE A 118 15.20 -10.92 0.89
CA PHE A 118 15.17 -12.15 0.11
C PHE A 118 14.08 -12.04 -0.96
N HIS A 119 14.27 -12.75 -2.07
CA HIS A 119 13.23 -12.91 -3.09
C HIS A 119 12.43 -14.17 -2.80
N CYS A 120 11.10 -14.07 -2.83
CA CYS A 120 10.21 -15.21 -2.70
C CYS A 120 9.64 -15.57 -4.07
N ASP A 121 10.09 -16.67 -4.68
CA ASP A 121 9.71 -17.07 -6.04
C ASP A 121 8.19 -17.28 -6.18
N LYS A 122 7.55 -17.85 -5.16
CA LYS A 122 6.08 -18.09 -5.16
C LYS A 122 5.30 -16.78 -5.16
N CYS A 123 5.72 -15.83 -4.33
CA CYS A 123 5.07 -14.53 -4.21
C CYS A 123 5.48 -13.58 -5.37
N GLY A 124 6.64 -13.84 -5.99
CA GLY A 124 7.21 -13.06 -7.09
C GLY A 124 7.78 -11.70 -6.65
N CYS A 125 8.11 -11.51 -5.38
CA CYS A 125 8.54 -10.22 -4.84
C CYS A 125 9.63 -10.35 -3.78
N CYS A 126 10.30 -9.22 -3.50
CA CYS A 126 11.31 -9.12 -2.45
C CYS A 126 10.68 -8.70 -1.12
N TYR A 127 10.99 -9.44 -0.06
CA TYR A 127 10.60 -9.14 1.31
C TYR A 127 11.84 -8.88 2.18
N SER A 128 11.65 -8.15 3.27
CA SER A 128 12.68 -8.04 4.31
C SER A 128 12.94 -9.40 4.94
N ASN A 129 14.18 -9.69 5.32
CA ASN A 129 14.55 -10.94 6.02
C ASN A 129 13.78 -11.15 7.33
N LEU A 130 13.23 -10.10 7.93
CA LEU A 130 12.32 -10.20 9.08
C LEU A 130 11.05 -11.02 8.79
N MET A 131 10.69 -11.16 7.51
CA MET A 131 9.52 -11.90 7.04
C MET A 131 9.85 -13.30 6.50
N ALA A 132 11.12 -13.72 6.54
CA ALA A 132 11.58 -14.98 5.96
C ALA A 132 10.83 -16.19 6.55
N ASP A 133 10.67 -16.22 7.87
CA ASP A 133 10.12 -17.38 8.58
C ASP A 133 8.60 -17.30 8.81
N GLY A 134 7.94 -16.21 8.43
CA GLY A 134 6.59 -15.90 8.92
C GLY A 134 5.59 -15.32 7.92
N HIS A 135 5.96 -15.06 6.67
CA HIS A 135 4.99 -14.50 5.73
C HIS A 135 4.05 -15.59 5.19
N HIS A 136 2.75 -15.30 5.21
CA HIS A 136 1.75 -16.11 4.52
C HIS A 136 1.90 -15.90 3.01
N CYS A 137 2.67 -16.76 2.33
CA CYS A 137 2.89 -16.58 0.91
C CYS A 137 1.64 -16.91 0.10
N VAL A 138 1.11 -15.87 -0.54
CA VAL A 138 0.06 -15.97 -1.54
C VAL A 138 0.70 -15.72 -2.90
N GLU A 139 0.43 -16.61 -3.85
CA GLU A 139 1.00 -16.51 -5.19
C GLU A 139 0.69 -15.14 -5.79
N ARG A 140 1.75 -14.45 -6.22
CA ARG A 140 1.65 -13.16 -6.91
C ARG A 140 0.83 -12.10 -6.17
N ALA A 141 0.84 -12.10 -4.84
CA ALA A 141 0.03 -11.21 -3.99
C ALA A 141 0.17 -9.70 -4.29
N MET A 142 1.32 -9.28 -4.84
CA MET A 142 1.57 -7.89 -5.23
C MET A 142 1.31 -7.59 -6.72
N HIS A 143 1.09 -8.61 -7.55
CA HIS A 143 0.86 -8.44 -8.99
C HIS A 143 -0.63 -8.26 -9.31
N GLN A 144 -1.26 -7.36 -8.58
CA GLN A 144 -2.66 -7.00 -8.74
C GLN A 144 -2.85 -5.53 -8.41
N ASN A 145 -3.99 -4.98 -8.79
CA ASN A 145 -4.36 -3.63 -8.39
C ASN A 145 -4.89 -3.65 -6.95
N CYS A 146 -4.58 -2.58 -6.21
CA CYS A 146 -5.15 -2.36 -4.91
C CYS A 146 -6.69 -2.32 -5.02
N PRO A 147 -7.45 -3.11 -4.24
CA PRO A 147 -8.91 -3.13 -4.29
C PRO A 147 -9.56 -1.82 -3.80
N VAL A 148 -8.78 -0.91 -3.19
CA VAL A 148 -9.26 0.37 -2.65
C VAL A 148 -9.08 1.50 -3.65
N CYS A 149 -7.85 1.71 -4.14
CA CYS A 149 -7.53 2.83 -5.03
C CYS A 149 -7.33 2.43 -6.49
N PHE A 150 -7.41 1.13 -6.82
CA PHE A 150 -7.25 0.55 -8.16
C PHE A 150 -5.89 0.80 -8.82
N GLU A 151 -4.89 1.27 -8.07
CA GLU A 151 -3.51 1.40 -8.54
C GLU A 151 -2.75 0.08 -8.43
N TYR A 152 -1.84 -0.17 -9.36
CA TYR A 152 -1.01 -1.37 -9.37
C TYR A 152 -0.04 -1.39 -8.17
N LEU A 153 0.02 -2.51 -7.45
CA LEU A 153 0.75 -2.59 -6.18
C LEU A 153 2.26 -2.76 -6.35
N PHE A 154 2.70 -3.57 -7.31
CA PHE A 154 4.08 -4.09 -7.36
C PHE A 154 5.16 -3.01 -7.51
N ASP A 155 4.95 -2.02 -8.38
CA ASP A 155 5.94 -0.96 -8.64
C ASP A 155 5.47 0.44 -8.19
N SER A 156 4.42 0.45 -7.36
CA SER A 156 3.92 1.64 -6.67
C SER A 156 4.96 2.20 -5.70
N THR A 157 4.95 3.52 -5.53
CA THR A 157 5.74 4.21 -4.51
C THR A 157 4.97 4.53 -3.23
N LYS A 158 3.69 4.19 -3.18
CA LYS A 158 2.90 4.25 -1.95
C LYS A 158 3.26 3.04 -1.11
N ALA A 159 3.33 3.24 0.21
CA ALA A 159 3.50 2.17 1.16
C ALA A 159 2.40 1.12 0.96
N ILE A 160 2.78 -0.15 1.00
CA ILE A 160 1.84 -1.28 0.95
C ILE A 160 1.88 -2.02 2.27
N THR A 161 0.85 -2.81 2.54
CA THR A 161 0.78 -3.68 3.71
C THR A 161 0.19 -5.01 3.30
N VAL A 162 0.86 -6.08 3.73
CA VAL A 162 0.35 -7.44 3.61
C VAL A 162 -0.51 -7.70 4.84
N LEU A 163 -1.81 -7.84 4.62
CA LEU A 163 -2.76 -8.20 5.67
C LEU A 163 -2.51 -9.63 6.14
N HIS A 164 -2.95 -9.97 7.35
CA HIS A 164 -2.77 -11.34 7.88
C HIS A 164 -3.51 -12.41 7.07
N CYS A 165 -4.52 -12.02 6.29
CA CYS A 165 -5.19 -12.90 5.33
C CYS A 165 -4.39 -13.12 4.03
N GLY A 166 -3.21 -12.52 3.90
CA GLY A 166 -2.32 -12.59 2.73
C GLY A 166 -2.58 -11.56 1.64
N HIS A 167 -3.74 -10.88 1.65
CA HIS A 167 -4.04 -9.84 0.67
C HIS A 167 -3.18 -8.60 0.91
N THR A 168 -2.70 -7.99 -0.17
CA THR A 168 -1.86 -6.79 -0.12
C THR A 168 -2.66 -5.59 -0.60
N ILE A 169 -2.54 -4.47 0.10
CA ILE A 169 -3.20 -3.20 -0.24
C ILE A 169 -2.24 -2.04 0.00
N HIS A 170 -2.51 -0.86 -0.56
CA HIS A 170 -1.83 0.36 -0.13
C HIS A 170 -2.20 0.73 1.31
N PHE A 171 -1.24 1.25 2.06
CA PHE A 171 -1.42 1.70 3.44
C PHE A 171 -2.20 3.03 3.46
N GLU A 172 -3.51 2.93 3.21
CA GLU A 172 -4.49 4.04 3.30
C GLU A 172 -5.69 3.64 4.19
N MET A 173 -5.57 2.54 4.96
CA MET A 173 -6.68 1.98 5.74
C MET A 173 -7.15 2.85 6.91
N GLU A 174 -6.26 3.68 7.48
CA GLU A 174 -6.60 4.54 8.62
C GLU A 174 -7.73 5.53 8.29
N ASN A 175 -7.83 5.97 7.03
CA ASN A 175 -8.85 6.92 6.62
C ASN A 175 -10.25 6.30 6.47
N HIS A 176 -10.35 4.98 6.31
CA HIS A 176 -11.61 4.31 5.95
C HIS A 176 -12.31 3.58 7.11
N HIS A 177 -11.72 3.56 8.32
CA HIS A 177 -12.31 2.93 9.52
C HIS A 177 -12.82 1.49 9.30
N GLN A 178 -12.26 0.77 8.34
CA GLN A 178 -12.65 -0.61 8.02
C GLN A 178 -11.64 -1.59 8.61
N PHE A 179 -12.08 -2.35 9.62
CA PHE A 179 -11.30 -3.41 10.26
C PHE A 179 -11.40 -4.76 9.52
N SER A 180 -11.88 -4.75 8.28
CA SER A 180 -12.07 -5.94 7.45
C SER A 180 -11.35 -5.79 6.12
N CYS A 181 -10.76 -6.88 5.65
CA CYS A 181 -10.10 -6.96 4.37
C CYS A 181 -11.12 -6.71 3.25
N PRO A 182 -10.88 -5.76 2.33
CA PRO A 182 -11.81 -5.47 1.24
C PRO A 182 -11.94 -6.61 0.22
N VAL A 183 -11.00 -7.57 0.22
CA VAL A 183 -11.01 -8.71 -0.72
C VAL A 183 -11.77 -9.91 -0.17
N CYS A 184 -11.56 -10.25 1.10
CA CYS A 184 -12.11 -11.50 1.68
C CYS A 184 -12.95 -11.29 2.95
N SER A 185 -13.13 -10.04 3.39
CA SER A 185 -13.90 -9.66 4.58
C SER A 185 -13.40 -10.23 5.91
N LYS A 186 -12.24 -10.91 5.95
CA LYS A 186 -11.57 -11.28 7.21
C LYS A 186 -11.23 -10.01 7.99
N SER A 187 -11.23 -10.08 9.32
CA SER A 187 -10.69 -8.99 10.13
C SER A 187 -9.24 -8.69 9.70
N ILE A 188 -8.67 -7.54 10.05
CA ILE A 188 -7.27 -7.20 9.70
C ILE A 188 -6.34 -7.04 10.91
N CYS A 189 -6.90 -6.84 12.09
CA CYS A 189 -6.20 -6.72 13.37
C CYS A 189 -6.88 -7.59 14.43
N ASP A 190 -6.31 -7.64 15.63
CA ASP A 190 -6.96 -8.28 16.77
C ASP A 190 -8.23 -7.53 17.15
N MET A 191 -9.36 -8.25 17.13
CA MET A 191 -10.69 -7.74 17.43
C MET A 191 -11.21 -8.22 18.80
N SER A 192 -10.38 -8.90 19.59
CA SER A 192 -10.77 -9.56 20.85
C SER A 192 -11.43 -8.61 21.85
N GLU A 193 -10.91 -7.38 22.00
CA GLU A 193 -11.54 -6.38 22.87
C GLU A 193 -12.89 -5.91 22.35
N LEU A 194 -13.03 -5.77 21.03
CA LEU A 194 -14.32 -5.41 20.44
C LEU A 194 -15.34 -6.53 20.64
N TRP A 195 -14.94 -7.78 20.47
CA TRP A 195 -15.81 -8.95 20.69
C TRP A 195 -16.30 -9.04 22.14
N LYS A 196 -15.48 -8.69 23.13
CA LYS A 196 -15.92 -8.58 24.54
C LYS A 196 -17.02 -7.55 24.72
N LYS A 197 -16.92 -6.38 24.06
CA LYS A 197 -17.99 -5.37 24.10
C LYS A 197 -19.29 -5.86 23.47
N PHE A 198 -19.20 -6.65 22.39
CA PHE A 198 -20.38 -7.30 21.81
C PHE A 198 -21.01 -8.31 22.78
N ASP A 199 -20.21 -9.09 23.51
CA ASP A 199 -20.71 -10.01 24.54
C ASP A 199 -21.51 -9.26 25.62
N GLU A 200 -20.98 -8.15 26.13
CA GLU A 200 -21.66 -7.30 27.13
C GLU A 200 -22.96 -6.67 26.59
N LEU A 201 -22.94 -6.19 25.34
CA LEU A 201 -24.10 -5.54 24.72
C LEU A 201 -25.23 -6.55 24.46
N ILE A 202 -24.88 -7.78 24.05
CA ILE A 202 -25.82 -8.88 23.87
C ILE A 202 -26.42 -9.30 25.22
N ALA A 203 -25.60 -9.46 26.26
CA ALA A 203 -26.08 -9.83 27.59
C ALA A 203 -27.02 -8.78 28.20
N SER A 204 -26.79 -7.49 27.92
CA SER A 204 -27.64 -6.37 28.38
C SER A 204 -28.87 -6.11 27.53
N THR A 205 -29.00 -6.74 26.36
CA THR A 205 -30.13 -6.54 25.44
C THR A 205 -30.92 -7.84 25.27
N PRO A 206 -31.86 -8.17 26.17
CA PRO A 206 -32.62 -9.41 26.08
C PRO A 206 -33.47 -9.46 24.79
N MET A 207 -33.50 -10.62 24.14
CA MET A 207 -34.28 -10.82 22.92
C MET A 207 -35.79 -10.83 23.20
N LEU A 208 -36.54 -10.21 22.28
CA LEU A 208 -38.00 -10.25 22.28
C LEU A 208 -38.51 -11.69 22.18
N GLU A 209 -39.66 -11.95 22.82
CA GLU A 209 -40.28 -13.29 22.90
C GLU A 209 -40.41 -13.96 21.53
N ILE A 210 -40.83 -13.20 20.52
CA ILE A 210 -41.01 -13.68 19.13
C ILE A 210 -39.72 -14.20 18.47
N TYR A 211 -38.56 -13.86 19.02
CA TYR A 211 -37.25 -14.25 18.51
C TYR A 211 -36.47 -15.15 19.47
N ARG A 212 -37.00 -15.44 20.67
CA ARG A 212 -36.28 -16.18 21.72
C ARG A 212 -35.86 -17.58 21.29
N ASN A 213 -36.61 -18.24 20.39
CA ASN A 213 -36.29 -19.57 19.87
C ASN A 213 -35.86 -19.55 18.39
N LYS A 214 -35.60 -18.36 17.83
CA LYS A 214 -35.24 -18.22 16.42
C LYS A 214 -33.75 -18.54 16.23
N MET A 215 -33.47 -19.60 15.49
CA MET A 215 -32.11 -19.96 15.09
C MET A 215 -31.79 -19.44 13.70
N VAL A 216 -30.54 -19.04 13.46
CA VAL A 216 -30.05 -18.61 12.15
C VAL A 216 -28.72 -19.27 11.81
N TRP A 217 -28.52 -19.52 10.52
CA TRP A 217 -27.24 -19.96 10.00
C TRP A 217 -26.34 -18.77 9.72
N ILE A 218 -25.07 -18.92 10.08
CA ILE A 218 -24.04 -17.92 9.83
C ILE A 218 -22.82 -18.56 9.16
N LEU A 219 -22.12 -17.75 8.37
CA LEU A 219 -20.75 -18.00 7.93
C LEU A 219 -19.84 -17.01 8.65
N CYS A 220 -18.80 -17.50 9.32
CA CYS A 220 -17.78 -16.65 9.90
C CYS A 220 -16.74 -16.27 8.84
N ASN A 221 -16.46 -14.99 8.67
CA ASN A 221 -15.47 -14.53 7.70
C ASN A 221 -14.04 -14.89 8.14
N ASP A 222 -13.76 -14.89 9.45
CA ASP A 222 -12.41 -15.13 9.98
C ASP A 222 -11.97 -16.60 9.89
N CYS A 223 -12.78 -17.53 10.40
CA CYS A 223 -12.47 -18.97 10.36
C CYS A 223 -13.07 -19.70 9.16
N SER A 224 -13.92 -19.04 8.35
CA SER A 224 -14.66 -19.66 7.23
C SER A 224 -15.64 -20.78 7.65
N GLY A 225 -15.85 -20.97 8.95
CA GLY A 225 -16.78 -21.96 9.51
C GLY A 225 -18.25 -21.56 9.34
N LYS A 226 -19.13 -22.56 9.19
CA LYS A 226 -20.58 -22.39 9.21
C LYS A 226 -21.14 -22.97 10.49
N CYS A 227 -21.97 -22.22 11.20
CA CYS A 227 -22.66 -22.72 12.38
C CYS A 227 -24.07 -22.15 12.46
N GLN A 228 -24.93 -22.85 13.22
CA GLN A 228 -26.26 -22.38 13.55
C GLN A 228 -26.24 -21.80 14.95
N VAL A 229 -26.72 -20.57 15.11
CA VAL A 229 -26.68 -19.84 16.39
C VAL A 229 -28.03 -19.19 16.68
N GLN A 230 -28.24 -18.85 17.94
CA GLN A 230 -29.41 -18.08 18.35
C GLN A 230 -29.40 -16.72 17.65
N PHE A 231 -30.53 -16.33 17.08
CA PHE A 231 -30.69 -15.01 16.47
C PHE A 231 -30.62 -13.93 17.54
N HIS A 232 -29.75 -12.94 17.33
CA HIS A 232 -29.69 -11.72 18.13
C HIS A 232 -29.76 -10.51 17.21
N VAL A 233 -30.47 -9.46 17.62
CA VAL A 233 -30.61 -8.24 16.81
C VAL A 233 -29.29 -7.49 16.64
N ILE A 234 -28.37 -7.65 17.60
CA ILE A 234 -27.06 -6.98 17.64
C ILE A 234 -26.05 -7.66 16.72
N ALA A 235 -25.67 -8.91 17.03
CA ALA A 235 -24.62 -9.63 16.32
C ALA A 235 -24.70 -11.13 16.59
N HIS A 236 -24.02 -11.92 15.75
CA HIS A 236 -24.02 -13.38 15.84
C HIS A 236 -22.60 -13.89 16.08
N LYS A 237 -22.40 -14.56 17.22
CA LYS A 237 -21.07 -15.06 17.62
C LYS A 237 -20.77 -16.39 16.95
N CYS A 238 -19.62 -16.49 16.28
CA CYS A 238 -19.13 -17.77 15.77
C CYS A 238 -18.86 -18.74 16.94
N LEU A 239 -19.32 -19.99 16.83
CA LEU A 239 -19.10 -21.00 17.86
C LEU A 239 -17.64 -21.49 17.90
N ASP A 240 -16.95 -21.48 16.76
CA ASP A 240 -15.59 -22.01 16.63
C ASP A 240 -14.54 -21.00 17.11
N CYS A 241 -14.46 -19.83 16.46
CA CYS A 241 -13.42 -18.83 16.72
C CYS A 241 -13.88 -17.65 17.60
N LYS A 242 -15.15 -17.64 18.05
CA LYS A 242 -15.74 -16.59 18.89
C LYS A 242 -15.82 -15.19 18.28
N SER A 243 -15.46 -15.03 17.00
CA SER A 243 -15.60 -13.78 16.26
C SER A 243 -17.06 -13.42 16.00
N TYR A 244 -17.35 -12.11 15.97
CA TYR A 244 -18.62 -11.56 15.49
C TYR A 244 -18.55 -11.07 14.04
N ASN A 245 -17.41 -11.24 13.35
CA ASN A 245 -17.28 -10.99 11.91
C ASN A 245 -17.98 -12.12 11.13
N THR A 246 -19.31 -12.11 11.14
CA THR A 246 -20.16 -13.17 10.61
C THR A 246 -21.25 -12.58 9.71
N ARG A 247 -21.67 -13.36 8.71
CA ARG A 247 -22.79 -13.02 7.84
C ARG A 247 -23.86 -14.10 7.92
N ARG A 248 -25.12 -13.69 7.90
CA ARG A 248 -26.25 -14.63 7.84
C ARG A 248 -26.27 -15.33 6.50
N THR A 249 -26.55 -16.62 6.50
CA THR A 249 -26.71 -17.43 5.31
C THR A 249 -28.05 -18.13 5.33
N GLN A 250 -28.53 -18.53 4.14
CA GLN A 250 -29.57 -19.56 4.09
C GLN A 250 -28.93 -20.85 4.60
N GLY A 251 -29.68 -21.63 5.37
CA GLY A 251 -29.20 -22.90 5.92
C GLY A 251 -28.71 -23.87 4.85
N PRO A 252 -28.16 -25.04 5.24
CA PRO A 252 -27.85 -26.07 4.26
C PRO A 252 -29.09 -26.30 3.38
N PRO A 253 -28.92 -26.40 2.04
CA PRO A 253 -30.05 -26.46 1.13
C PRO A 253 -30.98 -27.60 1.55
N ALA A 254 -32.19 -27.25 1.98
CA ALA A 254 -33.28 -28.19 2.04
C ALA A 254 -33.54 -28.68 0.61
N ALA A 255 -33.74 -29.98 0.43
CA ALA A 255 -34.18 -30.53 -0.85
C ALA A 255 -35.38 -29.70 -1.37
N ALA A 256 -35.18 -29.10 -2.54
CA ALA A 256 -36.13 -28.36 -3.38
C ALA A 256 -37.42 -27.83 -2.71
N ALA A 257 -37.46 -26.53 -2.45
CA ALA A 257 -38.71 -25.76 -2.57
C ALA A 257 -38.39 -24.34 -3.06
N ALA A 258 -39.09 -23.93 -4.11
CA ALA A 258 -38.82 -22.76 -4.90
C ALA A 258 -39.12 -21.43 -4.17
N SER A 259 -38.31 -20.42 -4.51
CA SER A 259 -38.57 -18.96 -4.51
C SER A 259 -38.95 -18.26 -3.20
N PHE A 260 -38.18 -17.25 -2.80
CA PHE A 260 -38.38 -15.83 -3.18
C PHE A 260 -37.18 -15.01 -2.70
N SER A 261 -36.60 -14.22 -3.61
CA SER A 261 -35.56 -13.24 -3.30
C SER A 261 -36.18 -12.03 -2.61
N THR A 262 -35.86 -11.82 -1.33
CA THR A 262 -36.06 -10.54 -0.66
C THR A 262 -34.69 -9.88 -0.46
N ASN A 263 -34.48 -8.78 -1.18
CA ASN A 263 -33.42 -7.84 -0.89
C ASN A 263 -33.62 -7.34 0.55
N VAL A 264 -32.67 -7.63 1.44
CA VAL A 264 -32.63 -7.02 2.76
C VAL A 264 -31.45 -6.07 2.80
N VAL A 265 -31.86 -4.80 2.81
CA VAL A 265 -31.10 -3.56 3.02
C VAL A 265 -29.91 -3.75 3.97
N GLU A 266 -28.73 -3.34 3.51
CA GLU A 266 -27.55 -3.11 4.33
C GLU A 266 -27.91 -2.15 5.47
N ILE A 267 -27.85 -2.65 6.71
CA ILE A 267 -27.88 -1.76 7.87
C ILE A 267 -26.46 -1.21 8.02
N PHE A 268 -26.22 -0.05 7.40
CA PHE A 268 -25.21 0.88 7.89
C PHE A 268 -25.65 1.32 9.29
N THR A 269 -25.04 0.77 10.33
CA THR A 269 -25.05 1.43 11.64
C THR A 269 -23.94 2.48 11.64
N ASP A 270 -24.21 3.61 11.00
CA ASP A 270 -23.63 4.87 11.45
C ASP A 270 -24.37 5.28 12.72
N ARG A 271 -23.82 4.91 13.88
CA ARG A 271 -23.96 5.55 15.22
C ARG A 271 -23.46 4.65 16.35
N THR A 272 -22.15 4.41 16.36
CA THR A 272 -21.38 4.34 17.62
C THR A 272 -19.95 4.69 17.25
N LYS A 273 -19.62 5.99 17.34
CA LYS A 273 -18.22 6.41 17.43
C LYS A 273 -17.68 5.94 18.77
N LEU A 274 -17.26 4.68 18.84
CA LEU A 274 -16.36 4.21 19.88
C LEU A 274 -14.95 4.66 19.46
N TYR A 275 -14.58 5.86 19.91
CA TYR A 275 -13.21 6.33 19.80
C TYR A 275 -12.33 5.44 20.66
N PHE A 276 -11.51 4.62 20.02
CA PHE A 276 -10.40 3.93 20.69
C PHE A 276 -9.12 4.71 20.40
N LYS A 277 -8.46 5.12 21.48
CA LYS A 277 -7.09 5.63 21.44
C LYS A 277 -6.18 4.40 21.35
N GLN A 278 -5.48 4.23 20.24
CA GLN A 278 -4.55 3.13 20.03
C GLN A 278 -3.42 3.27 21.05
N SER A 279 -3.30 2.30 21.96
CA SER A 279 -2.04 2.05 22.68
C SER A 279 -1.17 1.16 21.81
N ASP A 280 0.09 1.56 21.65
CA ASP A 280 1.16 0.99 20.83
C ASP A 280 1.00 -0.52 20.51
N HIS A 281 0.44 -0.84 19.35
CA HIS A 281 0.56 -2.15 18.74
C HIS A 281 1.49 -2.05 17.53
N SER A 282 2.61 -2.74 17.64
CA SER A 282 3.64 -2.87 16.62
C SER A 282 3.08 -3.48 15.33
N LEU A 283 2.69 -2.61 14.40
CA LEU A 283 2.51 -2.97 13.01
C LEU A 283 3.85 -3.47 12.46
N ILE A 284 3.90 -4.73 12.03
CA ILE A 284 5.07 -5.29 11.36
C ILE A 284 5.27 -4.49 10.07
N PRO A 285 6.42 -3.82 9.85
CA PRO A 285 6.66 -3.06 8.64
C PRO A 285 6.76 -4.03 7.45
N GLY A 286 5.65 -4.17 6.72
CA GLY A 286 5.57 -4.92 5.47
C GLY A 286 6.17 -4.13 4.30
N ALA A 287 6.73 -4.88 3.35
CA ALA A 287 7.46 -4.45 2.15
C ALA A 287 6.94 -3.18 1.45
N GLY A 288 7.82 -2.45 0.76
CA GLY A 288 7.43 -1.50 -0.30
C GLY A 288 7.50 -0.01 0.04
N GLY A 289 8.72 0.51 0.20
CA GLY A 289 9.17 1.84 -0.21
C GLY A 289 8.27 3.07 -0.04
N ARG A 290 8.44 3.77 1.09
CA ARG A 290 8.88 5.19 1.16
C ARG A 290 9.23 5.54 2.61
N VAL A 291 10.51 5.81 2.87
CA VAL A 291 10.95 6.54 4.06
C VAL A 291 10.52 8.00 3.86
N PHE A 292 9.48 8.43 4.57
CA PHE A 292 9.35 9.84 4.93
C PHE A 292 10.06 10.03 6.26
N ILE A 293 11.20 10.72 6.20
CA ILE A 293 11.80 11.36 7.38
C ILE A 293 10.86 12.51 7.74
N GLY A 294 9.89 12.24 8.62
CA GLY A 294 9.15 13.26 9.34
C GLY A 294 9.98 13.71 10.54
N VAL A 295 10.80 14.74 10.36
CA VAL A 295 11.36 15.52 11.46
C VAL A 295 10.19 16.16 12.21
N VAL A 296 9.90 15.70 13.41
CA VAL A 296 9.12 16.48 14.38
C VAL A 296 10.10 17.13 15.33
N ILE A 297 10.46 18.39 15.03
CA ILE A 297 10.99 19.31 16.03
C ILE A 297 9.79 19.74 16.89
N LEU A 298 9.77 19.35 18.16
CA LEU A 298 9.05 20.09 19.18
C LEU A 298 10.08 20.87 20.00
N ASN A 299 10.28 22.14 19.63
CA ASN A 299 10.71 23.14 20.58
C ASN A 299 9.52 23.46 21.48
N GLY A 300 9.72 23.44 22.79
CA GLY A 300 8.68 23.73 23.77
C GLY A 300 9.24 23.82 25.17
N VAL A 301 9.87 24.96 25.43
CA VAL A 301 10.38 25.47 26.71
C VAL A 301 9.35 25.32 27.83
N ALA A 302 9.80 24.82 28.98
CA ALA A 302 9.55 25.36 30.31
C ALA A 302 10.75 25.01 31.21
#